data_AF-A0A126UYI5-F1
#
_entry.id   AF-A0A126UYI5-F1
#
_cell.length_a   1.000
_cell.length_b   1.000
_cell.length_c   1.000
_cell.angle_alpha   90.00
_cell.angle_beta   90.00
_cell.angle_gamma   90.00
#
_symmetry.space_group_name_H-M   'P 1'
#
loop_
_entity.id
_entity.type
_entity.pdbx_description
1 polymer ?
#
loop_
_entity_poly.entity_id
_entity_poly.type
_entity_poly.pdbx_seq_one_letter_code
_entity_poly.pdbx_strand_id
1 'polypeptide(L)'
;MTADCDKTLDDFAVSKGGVYMRYSDDILLIIPAEDGVAEEAEKLAIAEIKKSGSKLIIKQEKTCIAEFQKSKSGLMFSHIKGLQGHNGFEYLGFQYDGKFVYVRDSTI
;
A
#
# COMPACT_ATOMS: atom_id res chain seq x y z
N MET A 1 15.83 4.28 -2.94
CA MET A 1 15.07 5.12 -1.99
C MET A 1 15.97 5.41 -0.79
N THR A 2 15.88 6.61 -0.21
CA THR A 2 16.74 7.03 0.90
C THR A 2 16.07 6.83 2.26
N ALA A 3 16.85 6.79 3.34
CA ALA A 3 16.33 6.74 4.71
C ALA A 3 15.44 7.95 5.05
N ASP A 4 15.69 9.11 4.44
CA ASP A 4 14.87 10.31 4.62
C ASP A 4 13.46 10.15 4.01
N CYS A 5 13.36 9.43 2.88
CA CYS A 5 12.07 9.07 2.29
C CYS A 5 11.32 8.10 3.21
N ASP A 6 11.99 7.04 3.68
CA ASP A 6 11.41 6.07 4.62
C ASP A 6 10.84 6.79 5.85
N LYS A 7 11.62 7.71 6.44
CA LYS A 7 11.21 8.51 7.59
C LYS A 7 10.00 9.40 7.30
N THR A 8 9.97 10.07 6.16
CA THR A 8 8.85 10.95 5.79
C THR A 8 7.54 10.18 5.66
N LEU A 9 7.58 8.98 5.08
CA LEU A 9 6.40 8.13 4.92
C LEU A 9 5.96 7.51 6.25
N ASP A 10 6.91 7.14 7.10
CA ASP A 10 6.64 6.65 8.45
C ASP A 10 6.01 7.73 9.33
N ASP A 11 6.60 8.93 9.37
CA ASP A 11 6.08 10.09 10.11
C ASP A 11 4.65 10.43 9.65
N PHE A 12 4.38 10.39 8.34
CA PHE A 12 3.04 10.58 7.79
C PHE A 12 2.07 9.50 8.28
N ALA A 13 2.44 8.22 8.16
CA ALA A 13 1.57 7.11 8.59
C ALA A 13 1.24 7.21 10.08
N VAL A 14 2.25 7.43 10.93
CA VAL A 14 2.11 7.59 12.38
C VAL A 14 1.22 8.78 12.72
N SER A 15 1.36 9.91 12.01
CA SER A 15 0.52 11.10 12.24
C SER A 15 -0.97 10.85 11.97
N LYS A 16 -1.29 9.87 11.13
CA LYS A 16 -2.65 9.42 10.83
C LYS A 16 -3.09 8.23 11.69
N GLY A 17 -2.28 7.78 12.65
CA GLY A 17 -2.55 6.60 13.46
C GLY A 17 -2.39 5.26 12.72
N GLY A 18 -1.63 5.28 11.61
CA GLY A 18 -1.32 4.12 10.79
C GLY A 18 0.11 3.61 10.98
N VAL A 19 0.54 2.75 10.06
CA VAL A 19 1.88 2.16 10.02
C VAL A 19 2.44 2.15 8.60
N TYR A 20 3.76 2.30 8.52
CA TYR A 20 4.55 2.18 7.30
C TYR A 20 5.42 0.92 7.36
N MET A 21 5.51 0.20 6.24
CA MET A 21 6.40 -0.95 6.07
C MET A 21 7.05 -0.89 4.69
N ARG A 22 8.28 -1.37 4.58
CA ARG A 22 8.98 -1.53 3.30
C ARG A 22 9.75 -2.83 3.25
N TYR A 23 9.68 -3.49 2.11
CA TYR A 23 10.52 -4.63 1.77
C TYR A 23 11.15 -4.40 0.40
N SER A 24 12.47 -4.22 0.34
CA SER A 24 13.17 -3.83 -0.89
C SER A 24 12.55 -2.57 -1.53
N ASP A 25 11.87 -2.72 -2.67
CA ASP A 25 11.20 -1.70 -3.45
C ASP A 25 9.69 -1.65 -3.23
N ASP A 26 9.12 -2.63 -2.52
CA ASP A 26 7.69 -2.67 -2.20
C ASP A 26 7.40 -1.90 -0.90
N ILE A 27 6.54 -0.89 -1.01
CA ILE A 27 6.13 0.00 0.08
C ILE A 27 4.68 -0.30 0.45
N LEU A 28 4.39 -0.35 1.75
CA LEU A 28 3.07 -0.55 2.29
C LEU A 28 2.75 0.53 3.33
N LEU A 29 1.65 1.24 3.11
CA LEU A 29 1.06 2.20 4.05
C LEU A 29 -0.30 1.66 4.47
N ILE A 30 -0.49 1.45 5.77
CA ILE A 30 -1.76 1.04 6.35
C ILE A 30 -2.23 2.19 7.25
N ILE A 31 -3.27 2.89 6.82
CA ILE A 31 -3.78 4.09 7.49
C ILE A 31 -5.30 3.97 7.66
N PRO A 32 -5.90 4.62 8.68
CA PRO A 32 -7.35 4.67 8.83
C PRO A 32 -8.03 5.18 7.56
N ALA A 33 -9.15 4.56 7.21
CA ALA A 33 -9.97 4.94 6.08
C ALA A 33 -10.74 6.23 6.40
N GLU A 34 -10.08 7.36 6.14
CA GLU A 34 -10.65 8.71 6.19
C GLU A 34 -10.67 9.29 4.77
N ASP A 35 -11.66 10.12 4.48
CA ASP A 35 -11.85 10.70 3.14
C ASP A 35 -10.58 11.43 2.67
N GLY A 36 -10.06 11.03 1.51
CA GLY A 36 -8.90 11.67 0.86
C GLY A 36 -7.53 11.25 1.39
N VAL A 37 -7.45 10.58 2.54
CA VAL A 37 -6.17 10.25 3.19
C VAL A 37 -5.36 9.22 2.38
N ALA A 38 -6.04 8.29 1.70
CA ALA A 38 -5.39 7.33 0.83
C ALA A 38 -4.75 7.99 -0.41
N GLU A 39 -5.43 8.94 -1.04
CA GLU A 39 -4.88 9.71 -2.16
C GLU A 39 -3.75 10.65 -1.73
N GLU A 40 -3.83 11.22 -0.53
CA GLU A 40 -2.73 11.99 0.07
C GLU A 40 -1.49 11.12 0.27
N ALA A 41 -1.67 9.93 0.85
CA ALA A 41 -0.61 8.96 1.06
C ALA A 41 0.07 8.55 -0.25
N GLU A 42 -0.74 8.24 -1.28
CA GLU A 42 -0.24 7.89 -2.62
C GLU A 42 0.58 9.05 -3.23
N LYS A 43 0.06 10.28 -3.18
CA LYS A 43 0.75 11.46 -3.73
C LYS A 43 2.06 11.72 -3.01
N LEU A 44 2.08 11.60 -1.67
CA LEU A 44 3.28 11.78 -0.86
C LEU A 44 4.34 10.72 -1.22
N ALA A 45 3.95 9.44 -1.25
CA ALA A 45 4.85 8.35 -1.64
C ALA A 45 5.45 8.58 -3.03
N ILE A 46 4.63 8.94 -4.02
CA ILE A 46 5.10 9.25 -5.37
C ILE A 46 6.09 10.42 -5.37
N ALA A 47 5.81 11.47 -4.60
CA ALA A 47 6.68 12.64 -4.51
C ALA A 47 8.04 12.31 -3.88
N GLU A 48 8.06 11.56 -2.77
CA GLU A 48 9.31 11.18 -2.08
C GLU A 48 10.15 10.19 -2.88
N ILE A 49 9.52 9.23 -3.58
CA ILE A 49 10.24 8.32 -4.49
C ILE A 49 10.89 9.11 -5.63
N LYS A 50 10.20 10.09 -6.22
CA LYS A 50 10.76 10.94 -7.28
C LYS A 50 11.95 11.77 -6.80
N LYS A 51 11.94 12.24 -5.55
CA LYS A 51 13.09 12.95 -4.94
C LYS A 51 14.32 12.04 -4.81
N SER A 52 14.13 10.75 -4.61
CA SER A 52 15.22 9.77 -4.47
C SER A 52 16.02 9.51 -5.75
N GLY A 53 15.60 10.07 -6.89
CA GLY A 53 16.39 10.08 -8.13
C GLY A 53 15.56 9.90 -9.39
N SER A 54 15.96 10.57 -10.48
CA SER A 54 15.26 10.58 -11.77
C SER A 54 15.19 9.23 -12.49
N LYS A 55 15.92 8.21 -12.02
CA LYS A 55 15.91 6.85 -12.58
C LYS A 55 14.87 5.92 -11.93
N LEU A 56 14.22 6.34 -10.85
CA LEU A 56 13.16 5.55 -10.20
C LEU A 56 11.84 5.75 -10.95
N ILE A 57 11.49 4.78 -11.78
CA ILE A 57 10.21 4.74 -12.50
C ILE A 57 9.21 3.98 -11.63
N ILE A 58 8.22 4.71 -11.10
CA ILE A 58 7.09 4.10 -10.39
C ILE A 58 6.24 3.37 -11.42
N LYS A 59 6.10 2.05 -11.25
CA LYS A 59 5.18 1.25 -12.05
C LYS A 59 3.77 1.48 -11.53
N GLN A 60 3.00 2.36 -12.18
CA GLN A 60 1.60 2.65 -11.81
C GLN A 60 0.75 1.37 -11.73
N GLU A 61 1.11 0.37 -12.54
CA GLU A 61 0.50 -0.96 -12.56
C GLU A 61 0.59 -1.70 -11.23
N LYS A 62 1.61 -1.41 -10.41
CA LYS A 62 1.84 -2.00 -9.09
C LYS A 62 1.29 -1.16 -7.94
N THR A 63 0.84 0.07 -8.21
CA THR A 63 0.26 0.93 -7.17
C THR A 63 -1.23 0.61 -7.05
N CYS A 64 -1.65 0.16 -5.86
CA CYS A 64 -3.06 -0.08 -5.56
C CYS A 64 -3.45 0.58 -4.23
N ILE A 65 -4.73 0.94 -4.14
CA ILE A 65 -5.40 1.37 -2.92
C ILE A 65 -6.49 0.34 -2.65
N ALA A 66 -6.39 -0.31 -1.50
CA ALA A 66 -7.36 -1.24 -0.98
C ALA A 66 -7.92 -0.71 0.33
N GLU A 67 -9.21 -0.90 0.54
CA GLU A 67 -9.89 -0.58 1.78
C GLU A 67 -10.39 -1.86 2.46
N PHE A 68 -10.23 -1.91 3.77
CA PHE A 68 -10.77 -2.97 4.62
C PHE A 68 -11.72 -2.37 5.64
N GLN A 69 -12.98 -2.83 5.61
CA GLN A 69 -14.01 -2.39 6.55
C GLN A 69 -14.39 -3.53 7.49
N LYS A 70 -14.57 -3.24 8.78
CA LYS A 70 -15.06 -4.25 9.73
C LYS A 70 -16.48 -4.67 9.37
N SER A 71 -16.70 -5.98 9.28
CA SER A 71 -18.01 -6.60 9.11
C SER A 71 -18.29 -7.57 10.26
N LYS A 72 -19.49 -8.15 10.31
CA LYS A 72 -19.87 -9.13 11.33
C LYS A 72 -19.03 -10.43 11.28
N SER A 73 -18.40 -10.73 10.14
CA SER A 73 -17.71 -12.00 9.88
C SER A 73 -16.21 -11.86 9.59
N GLY A 74 -15.65 -10.65 9.72
CA GLY A 74 -14.23 -10.37 9.45
C GLY A 74 -14.03 -8.96 8.88
N LEU A 75 -13.04 -8.81 8.01
CA LEU A 75 -12.88 -7.60 7.20
C LEU A 75 -13.49 -7.82 5.82
N MET A 76 -14.26 -6.85 5.34
CA MET A 76 -14.72 -6.77 3.97
C MET A 76 -13.67 -6.01 3.16
N PHE A 77 -13.23 -6.61 2.06
CA PHE A 77 -12.27 -6.03 1.14
C PHE A 77 -12.98 -5.22 0.05
N SER A 78 -12.46 -4.04 -0.24
CA SER A 78 -12.86 -3.19 -1.37
C SER A 78 -11.62 -2.72 -2.13
N HIS A 79 -11.57 -2.99 -3.42
CA HIS A 79 -10.55 -2.41 -4.30
C HIS A 79 -10.96 -0.99 -4.70
N ILE A 80 -10.18 0.02 -4.28
CA ILE A 80 -10.49 1.43 -4.53
C ILE A 80 -9.83 1.91 -5.83
N LYS A 81 -8.54 1.60 -6.02
CA LYS A 81 -7.75 2.07 -7.15
C LYS A 81 -6.60 1.13 -7.48
N GLY A 82 -6.19 1.06 -8.74
CA GLY A 82 -5.03 0.30 -9.20
C GLY A 82 -5.40 -0.78 -10.21
N LEU A 83 -4.39 -1.47 -10.73
CA LEU A 83 -4.54 -2.62 -11.63
C LEU A 83 -4.31 -3.96 -10.92
N GLN A 84 -3.76 -3.93 -9.70
CA GLN A 84 -3.49 -5.11 -8.88
C GLN A 84 -4.42 -5.21 -7.67
N GLY A 85 -4.62 -6.43 -7.18
CA GLY A 85 -5.41 -6.68 -5.98
C GLY A 85 -6.92 -6.71 -6.18
N HIS A 86 -7.44 -7.04 -7.36
CA HIS A 86 -8.90 -7.10 -7.59
C HIS A 86 -9.63 -8.10 -6.67
N ASN A 87 -8.96 -9.18 -6.25
CA ASN A 87 -9.55 -10.22 -5.40
C ASN A 87 -9.03 -10.20 -3.95
N GLY A 88 -8.30 -9.15 -3.57
CA GLY A 88 -7.68 -9.05 -2.24
C GLY A 88 -6.40 -8.23 -2.29
N PHE A 89 -5.89 -7.86 -1.12
CA PHE A 89 -4.64 -7.13 -1.01
C PHE A 89 -3.44 -8.06 -1.26
N GLU A 90 -2.52 -7.65 -2.11
CA GLU A 90 -1.39 -8.47 -2.55
C GLU A 90 -0.07 -7.86 -2.06
N TYR A 91 0.78 -8.66 -1.39
CA TYR A 91 2.07 -8.21 -0.89
C TYR A 91 3.04 -9.39 -0.74
N LEU A 92 4.24 -9.27 -1.32
CA LEU A 92 5.33 -10.26 -1.22
C LEU A 92 4.93 -11.70 -1.61
N GLY A 93 4.09 -11.86 -2.63
CA GLY A 93 3.61 -13.17 -3.08
C GLY A 93 2.48 -13.76 -2.24
N PHE A 94 1.95 -12.99 -1.28
CA PHE A 94 0.75 -13.34 -0.53
C PHE A 94 -0.45 -12.51 -0.99
N GLN A 95 -1.64 -13.07 -0.83
CA GLN A 95 -2.91 -12.38 -1.03
C GLN A 95 -3.73 -12.47 0.25
N TYR A 96 -4.32 -11.36 0.69
CA TYR A 96 -5.20 -11.27 1.85
C TYR A 96 -6.59 -10.78 1.44
N ASP A 97 -7.63 -11.57 1.74
CA ASP A 97 -9.01 -11.28 1.36
C ASP A 97 -9.84 -10.59 2.47
N GLY A 98 -9.21 -10.29 3.62
CA GLY A 98 -9.88 -9.78 4.81
C GLY A 98 -10.17 -10.84 5.87
N LYS A 99 -9.86 -12.11 5.59
CA LYS A 99 -10.03 -13.23 6.53
C LYS A 99 -8.86 -14.22 6.49
N PHE A 100 -8.39 -14.59 5.32
CA PHE A 100 -7.35 -15.59 5.11
C PHE A 100 -6.20 -15.02 4.27
N VAL A 101 -5.00 -15.54 4.54
CA VAL A 101 -3.81 -15.28 3.73
C VAL A 101 -3.56 -16.48 2.83
N TYR A 102 -3.41 -16.23 1.54
CA TYR A 102 -3.13 -17.22 0.51
C TYR A 102 -1.73 -17.01 -0.05
N VAL A 103 -1.04 -18.10 -0.38
CA VAL A 103 0.16 -18.02 -1.21
C VAL A 103 -0.31 -17.89 -2.66
N ARG A 104 0.21 -16.91 -3.38
CA ARG A 104 -0.16 -16.68 -4.76
C ARG A 104 0.53 -17.72 -5.65
N ASP A 105 -0.24 -18.39 -6.50
CA ASP A 105 0.32 -19.21 -7.58
C ASP A 105 1.10 -18.28 -8.51
N SER A 106 2.41 -18.31 -8.38
CA SER A 106 3.32 -17.61 -9.26
C SER A 106 3.53 -18.55 -10.42
N THR A 107 2.78 -18.41 -11.51
CA THR A 107 3.10 -19.14 -12.74
C THR A 107 4.54 -18.79 -13.10
N ILE A 108 5.42 -19.79 -12.98
CA ILE A 108 6.87 -19.74 -13.23
C ILE A 108 7.12 -19.36 -14.69
#